data_AF-A0A2V4DCT7-F1
#
_entry.id   AF-A0A2V4DCT7-F1
#
_cell.length_a   1.000
_cell.length_b   1.000
_cell.length_c   1.000
_cell.angle_alpha   90.00
_cell.angle_beta   90.00
_cell.angle_gamma   90.00
#
_symmetry.space_group_name_H-M   'P 1'
#
loop_
_entity.id
_entity.type
_entity.pdbx_description
1 polymer ?
#
loop_
_entity_poly.entity_id
_entity_poly.type
_entity_poly.pdbx_seq_one_letter_code
_entity_poly.pdbx_strand_id
1 'polypeptide(L)' 'PVEQRTKWWLGHVSRIQAEMYRSKTLSAVSLICAVGALFVPLTSQWMASLSDRLLLAAALAGAAIGLRWLYRRRAPPPY' A
#
# COMPACT_ATOMS: atom_id res chain seq x y z
N PRO A 1 -14.47 -2.63 -37.65
CA PRO A 1 -15.11 -1.72 -36.67
C PRO A 1 -15.43 -2.46 -35.36
N VAL A 2 -14.78 -2.07 -34.25
CA VAL A 2 -15.04 -2.66 -32.93
C VAL A 2 -16.46 -2.27 -32.49
N GLU A 3 -17.31 -3.27 -32.22
CA GLU A 3 -18.70 -3.05 -31.78
C GLU A 3 -18.74 -2.15 -30.54
N GLN A 4 -19.75 -1.27 -30.49
CA GLN A 4 -19.95 -0.29 -29.41
C GLN A 4 -20.03 -0.96 -28.03
N ARG A 5 -20.57 -2.18 -27.97
CA ARG A 5 -20.62 -3.04 -26.79
C ARG A 5 -19.23 -3.43 -26.28
N THR A 6 -18.31 -3.77 -27.17
CA THR A 6 -16.93 -4.14 -26.82
C THR A 6 -16.16 -2.93 -26.29
N LYS A 7 -16.36 -1.73 -26.86
CA LYS A 7 -15.77 -0.49 -26.32
C LYS A 7 -16.28 -0.17 -24.91
N TRP A 8 -17.59 -0.30 -24.69
CA TRP A 8 -18.17 -0.10 -23.36
C TRP A 8 -17.63 -1.11 -22.35
N TRP A 9 -17.58 -2.39 -22.72
CA TRP A 9 -17.09 -3.46 -21.86
C TRP A 9 -15.60 -3.28 -21.51
N LEU A 10 -14.76 -2.94 -22.48
CA LEU A 10 -13.33 -2.66 -22.25
C LEU A 10 -13.12 -1.45 -21.31
N GLY A 11 -13.91 -0.39 -21.47
CA GLY A 11 -13.89 0.76 -20.55
C GLY A 11 -14.35 0.38 -19.13
N HIS A 12 -15.33 -0.51 -19.01
CA HIS A 12 -15.81 -1.00 -17.73
C HIS A 12 -14.77 -1.87 -17.01
N VAL A 13 -14.18 -2.84 -17.71
CA VAL A 13 -13.17 -3.76 -17.15
C VAL A 13 -11.90 -3.01 -16.77
N SER A 14 -11.43 -2.08 -17.59
CA SER A 14 -10.24 -1.28 -17.29
C SER A 14 -10.44 -0.42 -16.03
N ARG A 15 -11.66 0.09 -15.78
CA ARG A 15 -11.99 0.78 -14.52
C ARG A 15 -11.91 -0.15 -13.31
N ILE A 16 -12.43 -1.38 -13.41
CA ILE A 16 -12.37 -2.37 -12.32
C ILE A 16 -10.91 -2.79 -12.06
N GLN A 17 -10.13 -3.03 -13.11
CA GLN A 17 -8.72 -3.38 -13.01
C GLN A 17 -7.90 -2.24 -12.38
N ALA A 18 -8.18 -0.98 -12.73
CA ALA A 18 -7.52 0.18 -12.14
C ALA A 18 -7.79 0.28 -10.62
N GLU A 19 -9.03 0.05 -10.19
CA GLU A 19 -9.37 0.01 -8.76
C GLU A 19 -8.67 -1.16 -8.03
N MET A 20 -8.60 -2.34 -8.64
CA MET A 20 -7.86 -3.48 -8.09
C MET A 20 -6.34 -3.24 -8.03
N TYR A 21 -5.76 -2.58 -9.03
CA TYR A 21 -4.34 -2.24 -9.03
C TYR A 21 -4.03 -1.22 -7.95
N ARG A 22 -4.89 -0.20 -7.78
CA ARG A 22 -4.78 0.82 -6.75
C ARG A 22 -4.91 0.26 -5.33
N SER A 23 -5.74 -0.75 -5.11
CA SER A 23 -5.83 -1.42 -3.82
C SER A 23 -4.59 -2.28 -3.55
N LYS A 24 -4.08 -3.01 -4.56
CA LYS A 24 -2.82 -3.76 -4.45
C LYS A 24 -1.62 -2.87 -4.14
N THR A 25 -1.51 -1.70 -4.78
CA THR A 25 -0.38 -0.78 -4.51
C THR A 25 -0.41 -0.26 -3.07
N LEU A 26 -1.57 0.08 -2.52
CA LEU A 26 -1.68 0.47 -1.10
C LEU A 26 -1.25 -0.64 -0.14
N SER A 27 -1.63 -1.89 -0.43
CA SER A 27 -1.19 -3.05 0.34
C SER A 27 0.33 -3.24 0.25
N ALA A 28 0.90 -3.15 -0.95
CA ALA A 28 2.33 -3.27 -1.18
C ALA A 28 3.14 -2.18 -0.44
N VAL A 29 2.69 -0.92 -0.50
CA VAL A 29 3.34 0.18 0.25
C VAL A 29 3.22 -0.06 1.75
N SER A 30 2.07 -0.54 2.25
CA SER A 30 1.93 -0.89 3.66
C SER A 30 2.91 -1.98 4.11
N LEU A 31 3.15 -2.97 3.24
CA LEU A 31 4.11 -4.04 3.50
C LEU A 31 5.53 -3.49 3.54
N ILE A 32 5.92 -2.64 2.57
CA ILE A 32 7.25 -2.03 2.53
C ILE A 32 7.49 -1.19 3.79
N CYS A 33 6.51 -0.40 4.23
CA CYS A 33 6.60 0.35 5.48
C CYS A 33 6.73 -0.57 6.70
N ALA A 34 5.96 -1.67 6.76
CA ALA A 34 6.04 -2.62 7.87
C ALA A 34 7.40 -3.33 7.94
N VAL A 35 7.93 -3.76 6.79
CA VAL A 35 9.27 -4.34 6.68
C VAL A 35 10.31 -3.30 7.09
N GLY A 36 10.21 -2.08 6.57
CA GLY A 36 11.08 -0.97 6.98
C GLY A 36 11.07 -0.77 8.50
N ALA A 37 9.90 -0.74 9.14
CA ALA A 37 9.78 -0.59 10.58
C ALA A 37 10.50 -1.69 11.37
N LEU A 38 10.47 -2.93 10.88
CA LEU A 38 11.14 -4.07 11.53
C LEU A 38 12.66 -4.01 11.40
N PHE A 39 13.18 -3.54 10.25
CA PHE A 39 14.62 -3.56 9.97
C PHE A 39 15.33 -2.24 10.30
N VAL A 40 14.63 -1.11 10.36
CA VAL A 40 15.21 0.22 10.66
C VAL A 40 16.05 0.23 11.95
N PRO A 41 15.61 -0.35 13.09
CA PRO A 41 16.41 -0.38 14.32
C PRO A 41 17.77 -1.08 14.16
N LEU A 42 17.85 -2.06 13.25
CA LEU A 42 19.07 -2.83 12.98
C LEU A 42 20.02 -2.13 12.01
N THR A 43 19.57 -1.08 11.31
CA THR A 43 20.43 -0.34 10.39
C THR A 43 21.23 0.73 11.12
N SER A 44 22.54 0.76 10.93
CA SER A 44 23.43 1.81 11.45
C SER A 44 23.89 2.81 10.39
N GLN A 45 23.49 2.60 9.14
CA GLN A 45 24.12 3.23 7.98
C GLN A 45 23.80 4.72 7.81
N TRP A 46 22.86 5.30 8.56
CA TRP A 46 22.44 6.70 8.40
C TRP A 46 21.97 7.41 9.69
N MET A 47 21.86 6.70 10.80
CA MET A 47 21.38 7.23 12.07
C MET A 47 22.25 6.70 13.20
N ALA A 48 22.98 7.58 13.89
CA ALA A 48 23.84 7.20 15.01
C ALA A 48 23.03 6.98 16.30
N SER A 49 21.99 7.78 16.53
CA SER A 49 21.15 7.68 17.72
C SER A 49 20.11 6.57 17.60
N LEU A 50 19.99 5.77 18.66
CA LEU A 50 18.97 4.73 18.77
C LEU A 50 17.56 5.34 18.88
N SER A 51 17.43 6.56 19.43
CA SER A 51 16.16 7.29 19.51
C SER A 51 15.56 7.57 18.14
N ASP A 52 16.40 8.00 17.19
CA ASP A 52 15.95 8.42 15.86
C ASP A 52 15.49 7.22 15.04
N ARG A 53 16.17 6.08 15.23
CA ARG A 53 15.76 4.80 14.63
C ARG A 53 14.43 4.32 15.18
N LEU A 54 14.21 4.44 16.49
CA LEU A 54 12.93 4.08 17.11
C LEU A 54 11.78 5.00 16.65
N LEU A 55 12.03 6.31 16.54
CA LEU A 55 11.05 7.26 15.99
C LEU A 55 10.71 6.95 14.53
N LEU A 56 11.72 6.64 13.70
CA LEU A 56 11.51 6.25 12.31
C LEU A 56 10.76 4.92 12.19
N ALA A 57 11.10 3.93 13.02
CA ALA A 57 10.39 2.66 13.08
C ALA A 57 8.91 2.86 13.48
N ALA A 58 8.65 3.71 14.48
CA ALA A 58 7.29 4.05 14.89
C ALA A 58 6.50 4.78 13.79
N ALA A 59 7.13 5.72 13.07
CA ALA A 59 6.52 6.43 11.95
C ALA A 59 6.16 5.47 10.80
N LEU A 60 7.07 4.55 10.45
CA LEU A 60 6.83 3.52 9.43
C LEU A 60 5.75 2.52 9.84
N ALA A 61 5.73 2.10 11.10
CA ALA A 61 4.67 1.25 11.64
C ALA A 61 3.31 1.96 11.59
N GLY A 62 3.26 3.23 11.97
CA GLY A 62 2.06 4.06 11.85
C GLY A 62 1.58 4.19 10.40
N ALA A 63 2.49 4.44 9.46
CA ALA A 63 2.19 4.50 8.04
C ALA A 63 1.66 3.16 7.51
N ALA A 64 2.26 2.04 7.89
CA ALA A 64 1.81 0.70 7.52
C ALA A 64 0.38 0.42 8.00
N ILE A 65 0.09 0.73 9.27
CA ILE A 65 -1.25 0.56 9.86
C ILE A 65 -2.26 1.47 9.15
N GLY A 66 -1.91 2.75 8.93
CA GLY A 66 -2.76 3.72 8.23
C GLY A 66 -3.09 3.30 6.80
N LEU A 67 -2.08 2.86 6.04
CA LEU A 67 -2.26 2.35 4.67
C LEU A 67 -3.11 1.08 4.64
N ARG A 68 -2.91 0.17 5.60
CA ARG A 68 -3.70 -1.07 5.70
C ARG A 68 -5.15 -0.79 6.09
N TRP A 69 -5.38 0.19 6.95
CA TRP A 69 -6.72 0.65 7.30
C TRP A 69 -7.42 1.32 6.11
N LEU A 70 -6.71 2.18 5.37
CA LEU A 70 -7.21 2.78 4.13
C LEU A 70 -7.54 1.71 3.08
N TYR A 71 -6.69 0.69 2.95
CA TYR A 71 -6.94 -0.48 2.10
C TYR A 71 -8.23 -1.19 2.50
N ARG A 72 -8.42 -1.53 3.79
CA ARG A 72 -9.64 -2.19 4.28
C ARG A 72 -10.91 -1.34 4.10
N ARG A 73 -10.79 -0.02 4.14
CA ARG A 73 -11.92 0.88 3.84
C ARG A 73 -12.30 0.90 2.37
N ARG A 74 -11.33 0.74 1.47
CA ARG A 74 -11.55 0.79 0.00
C ARG A 74 -11.88 -0.57 -0.60
N ALA A 75 -11.29 -1.63 -0.09
CA ALA A 75 -11.58 -3.00 -0.47
C ALA A 75 -12.40 -3.62 0.67
N PRO A 76 -13.75 -3.53 0.63
CA PRO A 76 -14.57 -4.22 1.60
C PRO A 76 -14.22 -5.72 1.56
N PRO A 77 -14.19 -6.38 2.72
CA PRO A 77 -13.84 -7.78 2.79
C PRO A 77 -14.81 -8.61 1.92
N PRO A 78 -14.33 -9.68 1.26
CA PRO A 78 -15.14 -10.52 0.39
C PRO A 78 -16.07 -11.49 1.16
N TYR A 79 -16.35 -11.24 2.45
CA TYR A 79 -17.28 -12.04 3.24
C TYR A 79 -18.66 -11.38 3.33
#